data_AF-A0A532DMS3-F1
#
_entry.id   AF-A0A532DMS3-F1
#
_cell.length_a   1.000
_cell.length_b   1.000
_cell.length_c   1.000
_cell.angle_alpha   90.00
_cell.angle_beta   90.00
_cell.angle_gamma   90.00
#
_symmetry.space_group_name_H-M   'P 1'
#
loop_
_entity.id
_entity.type
_entity.pdbx_description
1 polymer ?
#
loop_
_entity_poly.entity_id
_entity_poly.type
_entity_poly.pdbx_seq_one_letter_code
_entity_poly.pdbx_strand_id
1 'polypeptide(L)'
;MRTMLSLDNDVAALLKRAQKVRKASLKTVVNDAMRQGLKDLLGPAARPKRPFWTKGISLGRCLVGSLDDVADVLATAEGQAFR
;
A
#
# COMPACT_ATOMS: atom_id res chain seq x y z
N MET A 1 20.21 26.88 13.36
CA MET A 1 20.66 27.57 12.13
C MET A 1 19.49 28.31 11.50
N ARG A 2 19.72 29.49 10.89
CA ARG A 2 18.72 30.19 10.07
C ARG A 2 19.14 30.06 8.61
N THR A 3 18.24 29.56 7.78
CA THR A 3 18.51 29.23 6.38
C THR A 3 17.29 29.63 5.56
N MET A 4 17.52 30.08 4.32
CA MET A 4 16.48 30.30 3.33
C MET A 4 16.46 29.09 2.40
N LEU A 5 15.28 28.50 2.20
CA LEU A 5 15.08 27.32 1.36
C LEU A 5 13.94 27.60 0.39
N SER A 6 14.19 27.40 -0.90
CA SER A 6 13.15 27.42 -1.92
C SER A 6 12.39 26.09 -1.90
N LEU A 7 11.06 26.15 -1.95
CA LEU A 7 10.19 24.97 -1.90
C LEU A 7 9.24 25.01 -3.09
N ASP A 8 9.01 23.85 -3.70
CA ASP A 8 8.02 23.69 -4.75
C ASP A 8 6.59 23.90 -4.21
N ASN A 9 5.67 24.23 -5.11
CA ASN A 9 4.30 24.61 -4.74
C ASN A 9 3.53 23.49 -4.04
N ASP A 10 3.77 22.24 -4.44
CA ASP A 10 3.19 21.04 -3.84
C ASP A 10 3.73 20.81 -2.42
N VAL A 11 5.05 20.95 -2.21
CA VAL A 11 5.68 20.85 -0.89
C VAL A 11 5.16 21.94 0.05
N ALA A 12 5.03 23.18 -0.43
CA ALA A 12 4.47 24.28 0.34
C ALA A 12 3.01 24.02 0.74
N ALA A 13 2.19 23.44 -0.16
CA ALA A 13 0.81 23.05 0.14
C ALA A 13 0.74 21.92 1.20
N LEU A 14 1.61 20.92 1.09
CA LEU A 14 1.71 19.82 2.07
C LEU A 14 2.11 20.33 3.46
N LEU A 15 3.09 21.23 3.55
CA LEU A 15 3.49 21.84 4.82
C LEU A 15 2.35 22.64 5.44
N LYS A 16 1.62 23.45 4.67
CA LYS A 16 0.43 24.18 5.15
C LYS A 16 -0.64 23.22 5.69
N ARG A 17 -0.89 22.11 5.01
CA ARG A 17 -1.82 21.07 5.48
C ARG A 17 -1.34 20.44 6.78
N ALA A 18 -0.07 20.07 6.87
CA ALA A 18 0.53 19.47 8.05
C ALA A 18 0.48 20.42 9.26
N GLN A 19 0.69 21.72 9.06
CA GLN A 19 0.51 22.73 10.12
C GLN A 19 -0.91 22.73 10.67
N LYS A 20 -1.93 22.71 9.81
CA LYS A 20 -3.34 22.68 10.23
C LYS A 20 -3.68 21.42 11.04
N VAL A 21 -3.24 20.25 10.57
CA VAL A 21 -3.52 18.97 11.21
C VAL A 21 -2.81 18.86 12.57
N ARG A 22 -1.53 19.23 12.63
CA ARG A 22 -0.71 19.09 13.84
C ARG A 22 -0.84 20.26 14.81
N LYS A 23 -1.54 21.35 14.43
CA LYS A 23 -1.65 22.61 15.18
C LYS A 23 -0.28 23.12 15.66
N ALA A 24 0.72 23.07 14.77
CA ALA A 24 2.12 23.36 15.09
C ALA A 24 2.70 24.47 14.18
N SER A 25 3.78 25.11 14.65
CA SER A 25 4.47 26.16 13.88
C SER A 25 5.11 25.59 12.60
N LEU A 26 5.26 26.44 11.57
CA LEU A 26 5.92 26.04 10.31
C LEU A 26 7.34 25.50 10.58
N LYS A 27 8.08 26.16 11.47
CA LYS A 27 9.42 25.73 11.87
C LYS A 27 9.42 24.32 12.46
N THR A 28 8.47 24.00 13.33
CA THR A 28 8.37 22.66 13.94
C THR A 28 8.06 21.62 12.88
N VAL A 29 7.04 21.86 12.06
CA VAL A 29 6.61 20.94 10.99
C VAL A 29 7.73 20.69 9.98
N VAL A 30 8.41 21.74 9.53
CA VAL A 30 9.53 21.63 8.59
C VAL A 30 10.69 20.84 9.19
N ASN A 31 11.09 21.13 10.42
CA ASN A 31 12.20 20.39 11.05
C ASN A 31 11.85 18.92 11.29
N ASP A 32 10.63 18.61 11.73
CA ASP A 32 10.23 17.23 11.97
C ASP A 32 10.12 16.45 10.66
N ALA A 33 9.56 17.05 9.61
CA ALA A 33 9.50 16.46 8.28
C ALA A 33 10.90 16.22 7.71
N MET A 34 11.82 17.19 7.80
CA MET A 34 13.20 17.02 7.34
C MET A 34 13.95 15.96 8.15
N ARG A 35 13.78 15.91 9.47
CA ARG A 35 14.41 14.86 10.30
C ARG A 35 13.93 13.48 9.90
N GLN A 36 12.62 13.31 9.71
CA GLN A 36 12.06 12.04 9.29
C GLN A 36 12.53 11.68 7.88
N GLY A 37 12.41 12.60 6.92
CA GLY A 37 12.84 12.39 5.55
C GLY A 37 14.33 12.07 5.44
N LEU A 38 15.21 12.78 6.16
CA LEU A 38 16.65 12.48 6.17
C LEU A 38 16.96 11.12 6.81
N LYS A 39 16.24 10.72 7.87
CA LYS A 39 16.38 9.37 8.43
C LYS A 39 15.95 8.29 7.44
N ASP A 40 14.89 8.52 6.69
CA ASP A 40 14.38 7.56 5.70
C ASP A 40 15.28 7.49 4.46
N LEU A 41 15.85 8.64 4.04
CA LEU A 41 16.77 8.74 2.90
C LEU A 41 18.15 8.15 3.21
N LEU A 42 18.66 8.36 4.43
CA LEU A 42 19.99 7.86 4.85
C LEU A 42 19.91 6.48 5.51
N GLY A 43 18.71 6.04 5.88
CA GLY A 43 18.48 4.74 6.47
C GLY A 43 18.76 3.61 5.48
N PRO A 44 19.01 2.38 5.97
CA PRO A 44 19.08 1.23 5.10
C PRO A 44 17.78 1.14 4.30
N ALA A 45 17.89 0.90 2.98
CA ALA A 45 16.73 0.74 2.10
C ALA A 45 15.70 -0.16 2.79
N ALA A 46 14.45 0.30 2.88
CA ALA A 46 13.39 -0.42 3.57
C ALA A 46 13.42 -1.88 3.09
N ARG A 47 13.69 -2.80 4.03
CA ARG A 47 13.88 -4.21 3.70
C ARG A 47 12.66 -4.63 2.87
N PRO A 48 12.83 -5.23 1.68
CA PRO A 48 11.71 -5.64 0.86
C PRO A 48 10.77 -6.46 1.76
N LYS A 49 9.51 -6.02 1.84
CA LYS A 49 8.50 -6.74 2.62
C LYS A 49 8.52 -8.16 2.07
N ARG A 50 8.81 -9.13 2.95
CA ARG A 50 8.78 -10.54 2.53
C ARG A 50 7.39 -10.80 1.96
N PRO A 51 7.28 -11.39 0.75
CA PRO A 51 5.98 -11.74 0.21
C PRO A 51 5.24 -12.61 1.23
N PHE A 52 3.99 -12.24 1.50
CA PHE A 52 3.12 -13.02 2.37
C PHE A 52 2.62 -14.22 1.58
N TRP A 53 2.89 -15.42 2.09
CA TRP A 53 2.41 -16.67 1.50
C TRP A 53 1.38 -17.29 2.43
N THR A 54 0.19 -17.55 1.89
CA THR A 54 -0.80 -18.37 2.59
C THR A 54 -0.41 -19.83 2.45
N LYS A 55 -0.42 -20.59 3.55
CA LYS A 55 -0.17 -22.03 3.51
C LYS A 55 -1.31 -22.71 2.76
N GLY A 56 -1.00 -23.29 1.59
CA GLY A 56 -1.95 -24.12 0.87
C GLY A 56 -2.30 -25.37 1.68
N ILE A 57 -3.57 -25.74 1.68
CA ILE A 57 -4.06 -27.03 2.18
C ILE A 57 -4.58 -27.84 1.00
N SER A 58 -4.39 -29.16 1.04
CA SER A 58 -4.97 -30.05 0.04
C SER A 58 -6.47 -30.18 0.29
N LEU A 59 -7.28 -29.82 -0.69
CA LEU A 59 -8.74 -30.02 -0.69
C LEU A 59 -9.15 -31.32 -1.38
N GLY A 60 -8.18 -32.12 -1.83
CA GLY A 60 -8.43 -33.33 -2.62
C GLY A 60 -8.63 -33.06 -4.11
N ARG A 61 -9.29 -34.00 -4.80
CA ARG A 61 -9.53 -33.95 -6.26
C ARG A 61 -10.63 -32.94 -6.58
N CYS A 62 -10.44 -32.17 -7.66
CA CYS A 62 -11.50 -31.34 -8.25
C CYS A 62 -12.66 -32.23 -8.75
N LEU A 63 -13.87 -32.01 -8.24
CA LEU A 63 -15.07 -32.80 -8.59
C LEU A 63 -15.66 -32.41 -9.95
N VAL A 64 -15.42 -31.18 -10.39
CA VAL A 64 -15.96 -30.57 -11.63
C VAL A 64 -14.93 -30.51 -12.76
N GLY A 65 -13.80 -31.20 -12.62
CA GLY A 65 -12.73 -31.22 -13.63
C GLY A 65 -11.86 -29.97 -13.60
N SER A 66 -12.35 -28.85 -14.13
CA SER A 66 -11.66 -27.55 -14.16
C SER A 66 -12.46 -26.47 -13.44
N LEU A 67 -11.77 -25.53 -12.79
CA LEU A 67 -12.37 -24.33 -12.20
C LEU A 67 -12.12 -23.07 -13.05
N ASP A 68 -11.45 -23.22 -14.20
CA ASP A 68 -11.12 -22.10 -15.07
C ASP A 68 -12.33 -21.60 -15.87
N ASP A 69 -13.31 -22.48 -16.14
CA ASP A 69 -14.61 -22.11 -16.71
C ASP A 69 -15.66 -22.01 -15.60
N VAL A 70 -15.83 -20.80 -15.08
CA VAL A 70 -16.76 -20.54 -13.98
C VAL A 70 -18.21 -20.82 -14.39
N ALA A 71 -18.58 -20.63 -15.66
CA ALA A 71 -19.94 -20.84 -16.13
C ALA A 71 -20.31 -22.33 -16.13
N ASP A 72 -19.43 -23.18 -16.65
CA ASP A 72 -19.62 -24.63 -16.67
C ASP A 72 -19.64 -25.23 -15.25
N VAL A 73 -18.78 -24.72 -14.36
CA VAL A 73 -18.76 -25.10 -12.95
C VAL A 73 -20.08 -24.78 -12.25
N LEU A 74 -20.61 -23.57 -12.46
CA LEU A 74 -21.88 -23.16 -11.86
C LEU A 74 -23.04 -23.97 -12.44
N ALA A 75 -23.08 -24.19 -13.75
CA ALA A 75 -24.12 -25.00 -14.39
C ALA A 75 -24.12 -26.44 -13.84
N THR A 76 -22.94 -27.04 -13.70
CA THR A 76 -22.77 -28.37 -13.09
C THR A 76 -23.22 -28.40 -11.64
N ALA A 77 -22.86 -27.38 -10.84
CA ALA A 77 -23.25 -27.28 -9.43
C ALA A 77 -24.76 -27.05 -9.25
N GLU A 78 -25.39 -26.33 -10.18
CA GLU A 78 -26.83 -26.02 -10.20
C GLU A 78 -27.68 -27.11 -10.88
N GLY A 79 -27.05 -28.19 -11.38
CA GLY A 79 -27.76 -29.29 -12.06
C GLY A 79 -28.27 -28.96 -13.46
N GLN A 80 -27.79 -27.86 -14.05
CA GLN A 80 -28.10 -27.45 -15.42
C GLN A 80 -27.12 -28.14 -16.37
N ALA A 81 -27.45 -29.35 -16.82
CA ALA A 81 -26.66 -30.02 -17.83
C ALA A 81 -26.89 -29.37 -19.21
N PHE A 82 -25.98 -28.49 -19.64
CA PHE A 82 -25.91 -28.12 -21.06
C PHE A 82 -25.42 -29.34 -21.85
N ARG A 83 -26.29 -29.88 -22.72
CA ARG A 83 -25.95 -30.90 -23.72
C ARG A 83 -25.48 -30.25 -25.01
#